data_AF-A0A170WNK6-F1
#
_entry.id   AF-A0A170WNK6-F1
#
_cell.length_a   1.000
_cell.length_b   1.000
_cell.length_c   1.000
_cell.angle_alpha   90.00
_cell.angle_beta   90.00
_cell.angle_gamma   90.00
#
_symmetry.space_group_name_H-M   'P 1'
#
loop_
_entity.id
_entity.type
_entity.pdbx_description
1 polymer ?
#
loop_
_entity_poly.entity_id
_entity_poly.type
_entity_poly.pdbx_seq_one_letter_code
_entity_poly.pdbx_strand_id
1 'polypeptide(L)'
;MLRCESAVFGPVVSDPTISHLIDTLAASGEKALQVIRSARSEARSNRVWSPTGKDAPGAGGQVIVDLDGVLVTARSDKKDAA
;
A
#
# COMPACT_ATOMS: atom_id res chain seq x y z
N MET A 1 -8.82 -13.13 2.80
CA MET A 1 -8.51 -13.54 1.41
C MET A 1 -8.88 -12.38 0.49
N LEU A 2 -7.91 -11.51 0.11
CA LEU A 2 -8.18 -10.25 -0.62
C LEU A 2 -9.05 -10.42 -1.88
N ARG A 3 -8.94 -11.59 -2.52
CA ARG A 3 -9.69 -11.97 -3.72
C ARG A 3 -11.13 -12.43 -3.48
N CYS A 4 -11.47 -12.79 -2.23
CA CYS A 4 -12.85 -13.15 -1.84
C CYS A 4 -13.75 -11.94 -1.61
N GLU A 5 -13.19 -10.75 -1.52
CA GLU A 5 -13.90 -9.52 -1.17
C GLU A 5 -13.77 -8.51 -2.31
N SER A 6 -14.05 -8.93 -3.54
CA SER A 6 -13.99 -8.06 -4.73
C SER A 6 -14.93 -6.86 -4.63
N ALA A 7 -16.02 -6.97 -3.86
CA ALA A 7 -16.91 -5.86 -3.55
C ALA A 7 -16.23 -4.76 -2.70
N VAL A 8 -15.21 -5.10 -1.93
CA VAL A 8 -14.45 -4.18 -1.06
C VAL A 8 -13.18 -3.69 -1.76
N PHE A 9 -12.46 -4.59 -2.42
CA PHE A 9 -11.12 -4.32 -2.96
C PHE A 9 -11.05 -4.15 -4.48
N GLY A 10 -12.16 -4.35 -5.19
CA GLY A 10 -12.19 -4.33 -6.65
C GLY A 10 -11.44 -5.52 -7.27
N PRO A 11 -11.02 -5.42 -8.55
CA PRO A 11 -10.25 -6.46 -9.22
C PRO A 11 -8.88 -6.65 -8.56
N VAL A 12 -8.69 -7.76 -7.86
CA VAL A 12 -7.41 -8.18 -7.29
C VAL A 12 -6.78 -9.21 -8.22
N VAL A 13 -5.45 -9.22 -8.43
CA VAL A 13 -4.71 -10.23 -9.24
C VAL A 13 -4.37 -11.50 -8.43
N SER A 14 -3.98 -12.59 -9.11
CA SER A 14 -3.85 -13.91 -8.45
C SER A 14 -2.75 -13.98 -7.44
N ASP A 15 -2.90 -14.81 -6.39
CA ASP A 15 -1.86 -15.01 -5.39
C ASP A 15 -0.51 -15.35 -6.06
N PRO A 16 -0.43 -16.25 -7.07
CA PRO A 16 0.80 -16.43 -7.85
C PRO A 16 1.29 -15.16 -8.57
N THR A 17 0.39 -14.37 -9.16
CA THR A 17 0.74 -13.10 -9.81
C THR A 17 1.30 -12.08 -8.82
N ILE A 18 0.71 -11.99 -7.62
CA ILE A 18 1.18 -11.11 -6.55
C ILE A 18 2.57 -11.55 -6.11
N SER A 19 2.78 -12.85 -5.83
CA SER A 19 4.08 -13.37 -5.42
C SER A 19 5.16 -13.11 -6.48
N HIS A 20 4.90 -13.40 -7.76
CA HIS A 20 5.86 -13.14 -8.83
C HIS A 20 6.20 -11.65 -8.99
N LEU A 21 5.23 -10.76 -8.80
CA LEU A 21 5.49 -9.32 -8.83
C LEU A 21 6.37 -8.90 -7.65
N ILE A 22 6.13 -9.43 -6.45
CA ILE A 22 6.94 -9.15 -5.27
C ILE A 22 8.38 -9.61 -5.50
N ASP A 23 8.59 -10.82 -6.03
CA ASP A 23 9.93 -11.33 -6.34
C ASP A 23 10.66 -10.44 -7.36
N THR A 24 9.96 -10.00 -8.41
CA THR A 24 10.50 -9.11 -9.44
C THR A 24 10.92 -7.75 -8.85
N LEU A 25 10.10 -7.19 -7.96
CA LEU A 25 10.40 -5.94 -7.27
C LEU A 25 11.56 -6.11 -6.29
N ALA A 26 11.60 -7.23 -5.55
CA ALA A 26 12.69 -7.53 -4.61
C ALA A 26 14.04 -7.67 -5.33
N ALA A 27 14.06 -8.34 -6.49
CA ALA A 27 15.25 -8.46 -7.33
C ALA A 27 15.77 -7.11 -7.86
N SER A 28 14.90 -6.10 -7.93
CA SER A 28 15.24 -4.76 -8.41
C SER A 28 15.85 -3.83 -7.34
N GLY A 29 15.97 -4.31 -6.09
CA GLY A 29 16.64 -3.61 -4.99
C GLY A 29 16.13 -2.19 -4.76
N GLU A 30 17.05 -1.25 -4.53
CA GLU A 30 16.72 0.12 -4.14
C GLU A 30 15.92 0.90 -5.21
N LYS A 31 16.10 0.56 -6.49
CA LYS A 31 15.34 1.17 -7.59
C LYS A 31 13.85 0.95 -7.44
N ALA A 32 13.43 -0.28 -7.10
CA ALA A 32 12.01 -0.57 -6.87
C ALA A 32 11.48 0.22 -5.67
N LEU A 33 12.26 0.30 -4.58
CA LEU A 33 11.86 1.09 -3.41
C LEU A 33 11.68 2.57 -3.74
N GLN A 34 12.57 3.16 -4.55
CA GLN A 34 12.45 4.55 -4.98
C GLN A 34 11.17 4.78 -5.80
N VAL A 35 10.90 3.92 -6.79
CA VAL A 35 9.70 4.01 -7.63
C VAL A 35 8.43 3.83 -6.80
N ILE A 36 8.40 2.86 -5.87
CA ILE A 36 7.25 2.64 -4.98
C ILE A 36 7.03 3.85 -4.07
N ARG A 37 8.09 4.45 -3.51
CA ARG A 37 7.98 5.66 -2.69
C ARG A 37 7.40 6.82 -3.48
N SER A 38 7.88 7.04 -4.71
CA SER A 38 7.35 8.06 -5.61
C SER A 38 5.87 7.81 -5.94
N ALA A 39 5.52 6.59 -6.36
CA ALA A 39 4.15 6.22 -6.69
C ALA A 39 3.20 6.38 -5.50
N ARG A 40 3.62 5.99 -4.28
CA ARG A 40 2.84 6.19 -3.05
C ARG A 40 2.70 7.66 -2.68
N SER A 41 3.74 8.47 -2.91
CA SER A 41 3.68 9.92 -2.69
C SER A 41 2.65 10.56 -3.61
N GLU A 42 2.72 10.27 -4.91
CA GLU A 42 1.80 10.78 -5.92
C GLU A 42 0.35 10.33 -5.68
N ALA A 43 0.14 9.05 -5.39
CA ALA A 43 -1.19 8.53 -5.07
C ALA A 43 -1.77 9.26 -3.84
N ARG A 44 -0.96 9.48 -2.81
CA ARG A 44 -1.41 10.20 -1.61
C ARG A 44 -1.72 11.66 -1.90
N SER A 45 -0.84 12.37 -2.61
CA SER A 45 -1.06 13.77 -2.94
C SER A 45 -2.32 13.95 -3.80
N ASN A 46 -2.48 13.12 -4.83
CA ASN A 46 -3.48 13.36 -5.87
C ASN A 46 -4.83 12.72 -5.56
N ARG A 47 -4.85 11.55 -4.91
CA ARG A 47 -6.08 10.78 -4.68
C ARG A 47 -6.65 10.95 -3.28
N VAL A 48 -5.80 11.23 -2.30
CA VAL A 48 -6.22 11.28 -0.88
C VAL A 48 -6.23 12.71 -0.36
N TRP A 49 -5.12 13.44 -0.50
CA TRP A 49 -4.97 14.76 0.11
C TRP A 49 -5.55 15.89 -0.71
N SER A 50 -5.33 15.90 -2.03
CA SER A 50 -5.85 16.96 -2.90
C SER A 50 -7.37 17.13 -2.79
N PRO A 51 -8.20 16.05 -2.79
CA PRO A 51 -9.64 16.18 -2.61
C PRO A 51 -10.07 16.74 -1.25
N THR A 52 -9.25 16.54 -0.21
CA THR A 52 -9.56 17.00 1.17
C THR A 52 -9.18 18.47 1.41
N GLY A 53 -8.48 19.13 0.48
CA GLY A 53 -8.17 20.55 0.56
C GLY A 53 -7.55 20.95 1.90
N LYS A 54 -8.20 21.90 2.60
CA LYS A 54 -7.76 22.42 3.91
C LYS A 54 -7.79 21.37 5.04
N ASP A 55 -8.54 20.30 4.87
CA ASP A 55 -8.68 19.23 5.85
C ASP A 55 -7.63 18.12 5.61
N ALA A 56 -6.77 18.28 4.61
CA ALA A 56 -5.65 17.37 4.37
C ALA A 56 -4.63 17.44 5.54
N PRO A 57 -4.03 16.32 5.95
CA PRO A 57 -3.07 16.26 7.06
C PRO A 57 -1.86 17.20 6.95
N GLY A 58 -1.53 17.65 5.74
CA GLY A 58 -0.40 18.54 5.44
C GLY A 58 -0.78 19.98 5.08
N ALA A 59 -2.06 20.35 5.13
CA ALA A 59 -2.53 21.68 4.68
C ALA A 59 -1.89 22.84 5.46
N GLY A 60 -1.46 22.60 6.70
CA GLY A 60 -0.75 23.57 7.55
C GLY A 60 0.78 23.58 7.39
N GLY A 61 1.34 22.89 6.38
CA GLY A 61 2.79 22.82 6.14
C GLY A 61 3.54 21.80 7.00
N GLN A 62 2.84 21.04 7.84
CA GLN A 62 3.39 19.95 8.66
C GLN A 62 2.42 18.77 8.66
N VAL A 63 2.94 17.56 8.84
CA VAL A 63 2.16 16.33 8.96
C VAL A 63 2.47 15.70 10.32
N ILE A 64 1.43 15.37 11.09
CA ILE A 64 1.58 14.66 12.36
C ILE A 64 1.79 13.18 12.06
N VAL A 65 2.89 12.61 12.57
CA VAL A 65 3.22 11.19 12.44
C VAL A 65 3.23 10.58 13.83
N ASP A 66 2.35 9.62 14.07
CA ASP A 66 2.42 8.76 15.25
C ASP A 66 3.49 7.69 15.01
N LEU A 67 4.59 7.77 15.77
CA LEU A 67 5.72 6.84 15.70
C LEU A 67 5.43 5.55 16.47
N ASP A 68 4.42 5.55 17.34
CA ASP A 68 4.12 4.48 18.28
C ASP A 68 3.00 3.56 17.74
N GLY A 69 2.53 3.85 16.53
CA GLY A 69 1.44 3.17 15.88
C GLY A 69 1.68 1.66 15.76
N VAL A 70 0.79 0.87 16.35
CA VAL A 70 0.83 -0.60 16.24
C VAL A 70 0.30 -1.02 14.87
N LEU A 71 1.17 -1.60 14.04
CA LEU A 71 0.77 -2.20 12.76
C LEU A 71 0.16 -3.59 13.00
N VAL A 72 -1.17 -3.69 12.95
CA VAL A 72 -1.85 -5.00 12.90
C VAL A 72 -1.84 -5.49 11.45
N THR A 73 -0.97 -6.45 11.16
CA THR A 73 -0.94 -7.10 9.85
C THR A 73 -2.08 -8.12 9.75
N ALA A 74 -2.83 -8.10 8.64
CA ALA A 74 -3.78 -9.15 8.34
C ALA A 74 -3.01 -10.45 8.03
N ARG A 75 -3.00 -11.42 8.96
CA ARG A 75 -2.54 -12.78 8.67
C ARG A 75 -3.66 -13.53 7.96
N SER A 76 -3.32 -14.18 6.84
CA SER A 76 -4.18 -15.17 6.20
C SER A 76 -3.98 -16.53 6.87
N ASP A 77 -5.05 -17.29 7.08
CA ASP A 77 -5.04 -18.64 7.67
C ASP A 77 -4.25 -19.66 6.82
N LYS A 78 -3.88 -19.30 5.60
CA LYS A 78 -3.14 -20.15 4.65
C LYS A 78 -1.62 -20.13 4.82
N LYS A 79 -1.09 -19.67 5.96
CA LYS A 79 0.37 -19.62 6.16
C LYS A 79 1.07 -20.98 6.10
N ASP A 80 0.33 -22.08 6.24
CA ASP A 80 0.83 -23.46 6.14
C ASP A 80 0.00 -24.33 5.16
N ALA A 81 -0.76 -23.72 4.25
CA ALA A 81 -1.47 -24.47 3.21
C ALA A 81 -0.45 -24.87 2.12
N ALA A 82 -0.12 -26.16 2.08
CA ALA A 82 0.73 -26.79 1.06
C ALA A 82 0.17 -26.62 -0.36
#